data_AF-A0A7X3BYI4-F1
#
_entry.id   AF-A0A7X3BYI4-F1
#
_cell.length_a   1.000
_cell.length_b   1.000
_cell.length_c   1.000
_cell.angle_alpha   90.00
_cell.angle_beta   90.00
_cell.angle_gamma   90.00
#
_symmetry.space_group_name_H-M   'P 1'
#
loop_
_entity.id
_entity.type
_entity.pdbx_description
1 polymer ?
#
loop_
_entity_poly.entity_id
_entity_poly.type
_entity_poly.pdbx_seq_one_letter_code
_entity_poly.pdbx_strand_id
1 'polypeptide(L)'
;NYWIWANDIENKAADYLKVSAKNGGYFIWAEQNNGSAIEKAFGKNGKIAFQKSVDKYWKNLISMFKNTPAAEGNDSTTESYMKGLWLSNHTYQWGGLMDTWKWYETGKWKLFASGNIGKSQGDRQWLTEPESMLGEEALGVYLNGGVVYNFEHPAYTYGVNNKESLLFSEVIKEFFRYVIAHPAPSKEKVLEDTKVFIHGDYSNKGNGKFFVNVNTDREQTPLYMTGRYNVIPAIPGVLKTDKLKESVSGSRIQIKEITSPEFSSTQARKEYLNKLYPMNYEGDIFAQKLDNRWFVYNYKVNENVKQTGKLKFNSLEMDVEFEPHTYGIFERISNGLKVNLNNFRTNKDSLWSNAQDANQAKKLPQLTKKGAIKWIEEHYIKDTQFGEKRVTKIVLRGIDKLPTIHSLSGTNNSYDQPSLNFDQKNHMVTITINSNGNLEFELHF
;
A
#
# COMPACT_ATOMS: atom_id res chain seq x y z
N ASN A 1 -6.86 -13.39 13.75
CA ASN A 1 -6.92 -13.89 15.14
C ASN A 1 -5.98 -13.16 16.10
N TYR A 2 -5.28 -12.09 15.69
CA TYR A 2 -4.35 -11.36 16.53
C TYR A 2 -4.92 -10.89 17.89
N TRP A 3 -6.22 -10.52 17.93
CA TRP A 3 -6.90 -10.04 19.14
C TRP A 3 -7.48 -11.16 20.03
N ILE A 4 -7.50 -12.40 19.52
CA ILE A 4 -7.94 -13.59 20.25
C ILE A 4 -7.06 -14.79 19.86
N TRP A 5 -5.85 -14.80 20.40
CA TRP A 5 -4.85 -15.83 20.09
C TRP A 5 -5.17 -17.12 20.85
N ALA A 6 -5.96 -18.01 20.23
CA ALA A 6 -6.39 -19.27 20.84
C ALA A 6 -5.21 -20.18 21.21
N ASN A 7 -5.36 -20.96 22.30
CA ASN A 7 -4.29 -21.81 22.85
C ASN A 7 -3.74 -22.88 21.88
N ASP A 8 -4.53 -23.27 20.88
CA ASP A 8 -4.23 -24.32 19.90
C ASP A 8 -4.12 -23.78 18.46
N ILE A 9 -4.04 -22.46 18.27
CA ILE A 9 -4.06 -21.84 16.94
C ILE A 9 -2.91 -22.32 16.06
N GLU A 10 -1.69 -22.48 16.58
CA GLU A 10 -0.54 -22.94 15.81
C GLU A 10 -0.65 -24.44 15.45
N ASN A 11 -1.31 -25.24 16.30
CA ASN A 11 -1.59 -26.64 16.00
C ASN A 11 -2.61 -26.76 14.86
N LYS A 12 -3.71 -26.00 14.95
CA LYS A 12 -4.73 -25.97 13.90
C LYS A 12 -4.18 -25.45 12.57
N ALA A 13 -3.39 -24.37 12.60
CA ALA A 13 -2.74 -23.84 11.41
C ALA A 13 -1.79 -24.88 10.76
N ALA A 14 -1.08 -25.68 11.57
CA ALA A 14 -0.25 -26.76 11.07
C ALA A 14 -1.07 -27.82 10.31
N ASP A 15 -2.23 -28.21 10.85
CA ASP A 15 -3.14 -29.17 10.23
C ASP A 15 -3.79 -28.62 8.97
N TYR A 16 -4.21 -27.34 8.96
CA TYR A 16 -4.73 -26.68 7.76
C TYR A 16 -3.70 -26.63 6.63
N LEU A 17 -2.45 -26.31 6.94
CA LEU A 17 -1.38 -26.32 5.94
C LEU A 17 -1.11 -27.73 5.41
N LYS A 18 -1.07 -28.73 6.30
CA LYS A 18 -0.82 -30.13 5.93
C LYS A 18 -1.93 -30.70 5.06
N VAL A 19 -3.20 -30.48 5.39
CA VAL A 19 -4.32 -30.97 4.57
C VAL A 19 -4.37 -30.25 3.22
N SER A 20 -4.07 -28.94 3.17
CA SER A 20 -3.98 -28.20 1.91
C SER A 20 -2.90 -28.80 1.00
N ALA A 21 -1.70 -29.04 1.54
CA ALA A 21 -0.60 -29.67 0.81
C ALA A 21 -0.94 -31.10 0.34
N LYS A 22 -1.64 -31.90 1.16
CA LYS A 22 -2.11 -33.24 0.78
C LYS A 22 -3.07 -33.21 -0.42
N ASN A 23 -3.82 -32.12 -0.57
CA ASN A 23 -4.86 -31.96 -1.56
C ASN A 23 -4.47 -31.04 -2.74
N GLY A 24 -3.23 -30.56 -2.79
CA GLY A 24 -2.76 -29.64 -3.84
C GLY A 24 -3.38 -28.23 -3.78
N GLY A 25 -3.94 -27.85 -2.63
CA GLY A 25 -4.52 -26.52 -2.38
C GLY A 25 -3.61 -25.62 -1.55
N TYR A 26 -4.04 -24.37 -1.35
CA TYR A 26 -3.33 -23.40 -0.53
C TYR A 26 -4.02 -23.18 0.82
N PHE A 27 -3.23 -23.16 1.90
CA PHE A 27 -3.65 -22.53 3.14
C PHE A 27 -3.27 -21.05 3.09
N ILE A 28 -4.27 -20.18 3.22
CA ILE A 28 -4.08 -18.72 3.18
C ILE A 28 -4.37 -18.16 4.57
N TRP A 29 -3.41 -17.44 5.14
CA TRP A 29 -3.55 -16.84 6.47
C TRP A 29 -3.27 -15.35 6.43
N ALA A 30 -4.33 -14.54 6.60
CA ALA A 30 -4.25 -13.11 6.78
C ALA A 30 -4.22 -12.75 8.28
N GLU A 31 -3.17 -12.06 8.73
CA GLU A 31 -2.96 -11.72 10.14
C GLU A 31 -2.12 -10.44 10.29
N GLN A 32 -2.21 -9.75 11.43
CA GLN A 32 -1.40 -8.56 11.76
C GLN A 32 -0.55 -8.83 12.99
N ASN A 33 0.66 -8.25 13.10
CA ASN A 33 1.57 -8.50 14.22
C ASN A 33 1.17 -7.87 15.56
N ASN A 34 -0.11 -7.61 15.80
CA ASN A 34 -0.61 -7.15 17.10
C ASN A 34 -0.37 -8.24 18.16
N GLY A 35 0.21 -7.87 19.29
CA GLY A 35 0.54 -8.82 20.36
C GLY A 35 1.48 -9.95 19.91
N SER A 36 2.43 -9.65 19.03
CA SER A 36 3.39 -10.61 18.46
C SER A 36 2.74 -11.76 17.67
N ALA A 37 1.57 -11.57 17.07
CA ALA A 37 0.83 -12.66 16.42
C ALA A 37 1.67 -13.41 15.36
N ILE A 38 2.41 -12.69 14.51
CA ILE A 38 3.25 -13.33 13.47
C ILE A 38 4.40 -14.08 14.12
N GLU A 39 5.07 -13.47 15.07
CA GLU A 39 6.19 -14.10 15.78
C GLU A 39 5.75 -15.36 16.55
N LYS A 40 4.58 -15.32 17.20
CA LYS A 40 3.96 -16.46 17.89
C LYS A 40 3.57 -17.58 16.92
N ALA A 41 3.00 -17.25 15.76
CA ALA A 41 2.64 -18.22 14.74
C ALA A 41 3.84 -19.11 14.35
N PHE A 42 5.03 -18.53 14.30
CA PHE A 42 6.27 -19.24 13.99
C PHE A 42 7.02 -19.79 15.22
N GLY A 43 6.41 -19.73 16.41
CA GLY A 43 6.89 -20.46 17.58
C GLY A 43 7.60 -19.64 18.66
N LYS A 44 7.55 -18.30 18.63
CA LYS A 44 8.22 -17.44 19.63
C LYS A 44 7.96 -17.86 21.10
N ASN A 45 6.76 -18.34 21.40
CA ASN A 45 6.36 -18.79 22.75
C ASN A 45 6.35 -20.32 22.91
N GLY A 46 7.13 -21.06 22.11
CA GLY A 46 7.27 -22.51 22.19
C GLY A 46 6.18 -23.32 21.46
N LYS A 47 5.18 -22.66 20.86
CA LYS A 47 4.14 -23.30 20.04
C LYS A 47 4.62 -23.53 18.61
N ILE A 48 5.49 -24.53 18.43
CA ILE A 48 6.27 -24.74 17.18
C ILE A 48 5.61 -25.63 16.12
N ALA A 49 4.34 -26.03 16.30
CA ALA A 49 3.68 -26.96 15.37
C ALA A 49 3.57 -26.38 13.95
N PHE A 50 3.14 -25.12 13.83
CA PHE A 50 3.06 -24.44 12.53
C PHE A 50 4.44 -24.24 11.91
N GLN A 51 5.45 -23.84 12.69
CA GLN A 51 6.85 -23.74 12.23
C GLN A 51 7.33 -25.05 11.59
N LYS A 52 7.12 -26.20 12.26
CA LYS A 52 7.47 -27.52 11.72
C LYS A 52 6.66 -27.90 10.47
N SER A 53 5.40 -27.44 10.38
CA SER A 53 4.56 -27.66 9.20
C SER A 53 5.09 -26.87 8.01
N VAL A 54 5.46 -25.61 8.23
CA VAL A 54 6.05 -24.71 7.22
C VAL A 54 7.33 -25.29 6.63
N ASP A 55 8.22 -25.85 7.46
CA ASP A 55 9.44 -26.49 6.95
C ASP A 55 9.19 -27.57 5.90
N LYS A 56 8.06 -28.25 5.96
CA LYS A 56 7.67 -29.32 5.01
C LYS A 56 6.79 -28.82 3.88
N TYR A 57 5.92 -27.85 4.15
CA TYR A 57 4.78 -27.54 3.30
C TYR A 57 4.68 -26.07 2.88
N TRP A 58 5.70 -25.24 3.11
CA TRP A 58 5.67 -23.79 2.81
C TRP A 58 5.23 -23.46 1.37
N LYS A 59 5.46 -24.36 0.39
CA LYS A 59 5.00 -24.21 -1.01
C LYS A 59 3.48 -24.16 -1.17
N ASN A 60 2.71 -24.54 -0.15
CA ASN A 60 1.24 -24.50 -0.11
C ASN A 60 0.73 -23.45 0.88
N LEU A 61 1.59 -22.56 1.40
CA LEU A 61 1.23 -21.48 2.30
C LEU A 61 1.22 -20.15 1.55
N ILE A 62 0.19 -19.34 1.79
CA ILE A 62 0.17 -17.91 1.46
C ILE A 62 -0.01 -17.13 2.76
N SER A 63 0.89 -16.20 3.04
CA SER A 63 0.81 -15.33 4.22
C SER A 63 0.46 -13.91 3.82
N MET A 64 -0.55 -13.33 4.44
CA MET A 64 -1.00 -11.98 4.14
C MET A 64 -1.01 -11.11 5.39
N PHE A 65 -0.74 -9.82 5.25
CA PHE A 65 -1.08 -8.88 6.31
C PHE A 65 -2.60 -8.66 6.37
N LYS A 66 -3.13 -8.20 7.50
CA LYS A 66 -4.51 -7.71 7.64
C LYS A 66 -4.50 -6.36 8.36
N ASN A 67 -4.57 -5.25 7.62
CA ASN A 67 -4.29 -3.93 8.20
C ASN A 67 -5.45 -3.30 8.99
N THR A 68 -6.52 -4.06 9.27
CA THR A 68 -7.67 -3.60 10.05
C THR A 68 -7.31 -2.90 11.36
N PRO A 69 -6.49 -3.48 12.27
CA PRO A 69 -6.26 -2.89 13.60
C PRO A 69 -5.20 -1.78 13.51
N ALA A 70 -5.52 -0.72 12.77
CA ALA A 70 -4.61 0.34 12.39
C ALA A 70 -4.25 1.27 13.55
N ALA A 71 -5.03 1.29 14.63
CA ALA A 71 -4.73 2.09 15.82
C ALA A 71 -3.45 1.60 16.53
N GLU A 72 -3.13 0.31 16.42
CA GLU A 72 -1.94 -0.29 17.01
C GLU A 72 -0.68 -0.08 16.15
N GLY A 73 -0.83 0.40 14.90
CA GLY A 73 0.29 0.82 14.06
C GLY A 73 1.24 -0.32 13.69
N ASN A 74 0.72 -1.47 13.29
CA ASN A 74 1.50 -2.67 12.97
C ASN A 74 1.75 -2.89 11.48
N ASP A 75 1.25 -2.00 10.62
CA ASP A 75 1.25 -2.09 9.15
C ASP A 75 2.64 -2.37 8.58
N SER A 76 3.58 -1.43 8.75
CA SER A 76 4.92 -1.51 8.18
C SER A 76 5.71 -2.73 8.66
N THR A 77 5.57 -3.13 9.93
CA THR A 77 6.25 -4.31 10.48
C THR A 77 5.65 -5.62 10.03
N THR A 78 4.32 -5.69 9.87
CA THR A 78 3.68 -6.91 9.37
C THR A 78 4.00 -7.11 7.90
N GLU A 79 3.92 -6.06 7.09
CA GLU A 79 4.30 -6.12 5.67
C GLU A 79 5.79 -6.50 5.49
N SER A 80 6.66 -5.95 6.33
CA SER A 80 8.07 -6.36 6.39
C SER A 80 8.25 -7.86 6.66
N TYR A 81 7.47 -8.42 7.60
CA TYR A 81 7.46 -9.86 7.84
C TYR A 81 6.92 -10.67 6.67
N MET A 82 5.80 -10.26 6.06
CA MET A 82 5.24 -10.98 4.92
C MET A 82 6.25 -11.09 3.77
N LYS A 83 6.90 -9.97 3.44
CA LYS A 83 7.98 -9.94 2.46
C LYS A 83 9.14 -10.85 2.86
N GLY A 84 9.65 -10.74 4.09
CA GLY A 84 10.83 -11.51 4.50
C GLY A 84 10.57 -13.01 4.63
N LEU A 85 9.39 -13.42 5.11
CA LEU A 85 8.95 -14.83 5.13
C LEU A 85 8.94 -15.44 3.72
N TRP A 86 8.51 -14.66 2.72
CA TRP A 86 8.50 -15.10 1.33
C TRP A 86 9.92 -15.25 0.77
N LEU A 87 10.77 -14.23 0.95
CA LEU A 87 12.16 -14.25 0.48
C LEU A 87 13.01 -15.34 1.13
N SER A 88 12.68 -15.75 2.35
CA SER A 88 13.39 -16.79 3.11
C SER A 88 12.73 -18.17 3.03
N ASN A 89 11.80 -18.38 2.10
CA ASN A 89 11.12 -19.66 1.85
C ASN A 89 10.39 -20.24 3.07
N HIS A 90 9.75 -19.36 3.85
CA HIS A 90 8.80 -19.72 4.92
C HIS A 90 7.34 -19.53 4.48
N THR A 91 7.09 -18.97 3.30
CA THR A 91 5.78 -18.96 2.62
C THR A 91 5.96 -18.98 1.11
N TYR A 92 4.99 -19.54 0.36
CA TYR A 92 5.10 -19.67 -1.08
C TYR A 92 5.01 -18.31 -1.77
N GLN A 93 3.99 -17.55 -1.37
CA GLN A 93 3.72 -16.19 -1.81
C GLN A 93 3.17 -15.38 -0.64
N TRP A 94 3.11 -14.07 -0.83
CA TRP A 94 2.54 -13.17 0.17
C TRP A 94 1.62 -12.13 -0.47
N GLY A 95 0.90 -11.42 0.40
CA GLY A 95 -0.08 -10.43 -0.01
C GLY A 95 -0.61 -9.58 1.13
N GLY A 96 -1.73 -8.92 0.88
CA GLY A 96 -2.35 -8.01 1.83
C GLY A 96 -3.88 -8.06 1.78
N LEU A 97 -4.50 -8.02 2.96
CA LEU A 97 -5.89 -7.63 3.13
C LEU A 97 -5.92 -6.18 3.60
N MET A 98 -6.35 -5.29 2.69
CA MET A 98 -6.45 -3.84 2.91
C MET A 98 -7.89 -3.49 3.27
N ASP A 99 -8.08 -2.89 4.45
CA ASP A 99 -9.37 -2.82 5.10
C ASP A 99 -9.79 -1.38 5.43
N THR A 100 -10.88 -0.92 4.82
CA THR A 100 -11.45 0.40 5.06
C THR A 100 -11.97 0.61 6.48
N TRP A 101 -12.15 -0.46 7.26
CA TRP A 101 -12.37 -0.36 8.71
C TRP A 101 -11.20 0.29 9.45
N LYS A 102 -10.01 0.46 8.84
CA LYS A 102 -8.93 1.26 9.45
C LYS A 102 -9.36 2.69 9.79
N TRP A 103 -10.31 3.25 9.04
CA TRP A 103 -10.89 4.57 9.32
C TRP A 103 -11.68 4.59 10.63
N TYR A 104 -12.40 3.49 10.92
CA TYR A 104 -13.09 3.25 12.19
C TYR A 104 -12.10 3.06 13.33
N GLU A 105 -11.13 2.16 13.14
CA GLU A 105 -10.16 1.79 14.17
C GLU A 105 -9.33 2.99 14.63
N THR A 106 -8.99 3.90 13.72
CA THR A 106 -8.26 5.14 14.02
C THR A 106 -9.16 6.32 14.42
N GLY A 107 -10.47 6.13 14.49
CA GLY A 107 -11.42 7.13 14.98
C GLY A 107 -11.59 8.36 14.09
N LYS A 108 -11.24 8.24 12.80
CA LYS A 108 -11.44 9.30 11.81
C LYS A 108 -12.92 9.42 11.44
N TRP A 109 -13.31 10.61 10.97
CA TRP A 109 -14.69 10.90 10.54
C TRP A 109 -14.64 11.57 9.16
N LYS A 110 -15.41 12.64 8.92
CA LYS A 110 -15.42 13.37 7.65
C LYS A 110 -14.01 13.67 7.17
N LEU A 111 -13.77 13.47 5.87
CA LEU A 111 -12.46 13.66 5.25
C LEU A 111 -11.92 15.06 5.53
N PHE A 112 -10.65 15.14 5.93
CA PHE A 112 -9.91 16.35 6.30
C PHE A 112 -10.45 17.13 7.50
N ALA A 113 -11.50 16.65 8.16
CA ALA A 113 -12.02 17.31 9.34
C ALA A 113 -11.12 17.05 10.55
N SER A 114 -11.02 18.04 11.43
CA SER A 114 -10.25 17.95 12.66
C SER A 114 -10.98 17.16 13.74
N GLY A 115 -10.26 16.76 14.79
CA GLY A 115 -10.81 15.98 15.89
C GLY A 115 -10.95 14.48 15.57
N ASN A 116 -11.22 13.70 16.61
CA ASN A 116 -11.30 12.25 16.56
C ASN A 116 -12.59 11.80 17.25
N ILE A 117 -13.37 10.93 16.60
CA ILE A 117 -14.64 10.43 17.13
C ILE A 117 -14.50 9.07 17.83
N GLY A 118 -13.29 8.50 17.81
CA GLY A 118 -13.00 7.14 18.25
C GLY A 118 -13.77 6.09 17.46
N LYS A 119 -13.85 4.90 18.04
CA LYS A 119 -14.54 3.74 17.48
C LYS A 119 -16.07 3.83 17.67
N SER A 120 -16.72 4.88 17.14
CA SER A 120 -18.12 5.22 17.47
C SER A 120 -19.14 5.10 16.33
N GLN A 121 -18.75 5.38 15.09
CA GLN A 121 -19.63 5.47 13.92
C GLN A 121 -19.22 4.47 12.84
N GLY A 122 -18.95 3.21 13.23
CA GLY A 122 -18.35 2.19 12.38
C GLY A 122 -18.87 2.14 10.95
N ASP A 123 -20.20 2.07 10.80
CA ASP A 123 -20.85 1.95 9.49
C ASP A 123 -20.77 3.19 8.59
N ARG A 124 -20.45 4.36 9.14
CA ARG A 124 -20.11 5.56 8.37
C ARG A 124 -18.61 5.59 8.07
N GLN A 125 -17.80 5.18 9.03
CA GLN A 125 -16.34 5.28 8.98
C GLN A 125 -15.75 4.40 7.87
N TRP A 126 -16.15 3.13 7.73
CA TRP A 126 -15.59 2.25 6.68
C TRP A 126 -15.97 2.65 5.25
N LEU A 127 -16.96 3.53 5.06
CA LEU A 127 -17.33 4.11 3.77
C LEU A 127 -16.51 5.36 3.39
N THR A 128 -15.75 5.91 4.34
CA THR A 128 -15.17 7.26 4.23
C THR A 128 -13.73 7.27 3.71
N GLU A 129 -13.02 6.14 3.77
CA GLU A 129 -11.68 6.06 3.20
C GLU A 129 -11.71 6.40 1.70
N PRO A 130 -10.84 7.34 1.23
CA PRO A 130 -10.74 7.70 -0.18
C PRO A 130 -10.44 6.50 -1.07
N GLU A 131 -11.13 6.41 -2.20
CA GLU A 131 -11.05 5.22 -3.04
C GLU A 131 -9.64 4.95 -3.57
N SER A 132 -8.96 5.97 -4.11
CA SER A 132 -7.59 5.85 -4.63
C SER A 132 -6.56 5.45 -3.57
N MET A 133 -6.82 5.68 -2.28
CA MET A 133 -5.91 5.28 -1.19
C MET A 133 -5.75 3.75 -1.10
N LEU A 134 -6.77 2.97 -1.48
CA LEU A 134 -6.62 1.51 -1.57
C LEU A 134 -5.63 1.10 -2.65
N GLY A 135 -5.51 1.88 -3.73
CA GLY A 135 -4.46 1.70 -4.73
C GLY A 135 -3.07 2.04 -4.20
N GLU A 136 -2.97 3.08 -3.37
CA GLU A 136 -1.73 3.46 -2.68
C GLU A 136 -1.26 2.36 -1.71
N GLU A 137 -2.18 1.73 -0.97
CA GLU A 137 -1.88 0.56 -0.13
C GLU A 137 -1.46 -0.65 -0.96
N ALA A 138 -2.19 -0.95 -2.05
CA ALA A 138 -1.91 -2.10 -2.90
C ALA A 138 -0.56 -1.97 -3.63
N LEU A 139 -0.08 -0.74 -3.88
CA LEU A 139 1.26 -0.50 -4.41
C LEU A 139 2.35 -1.04 -3.47
N GLY A 140 2.17 -1.00 -2.15
CA GLY A 140 3.11 -1.60 -1.19
C GLY A 140 3.30 -3.10 -1.42
N VAL A 141 2.19 -3.81 -1.63
CA VAL A 141 2.20 -5.24 -1.97
C VAL A 141 2.92 -5.47 -3.30
N TYR A 142 2.48 -4.79 -4.37
CA TYR A 142 2.98 -4.99 -5.73
C TYR A 142 4.48 -4.70 -5.86
N LEU A 143 4.90 -3.52 -5.39
CA LEU A 143 6.29 -3.03 -5.52
C LEU A 143 7.29 -3.85 -4.71
N ASN A 144 6.82 -4.81 -3.92
CA ASN A 144 7.63 -5.67 -3.09
C ASN A 144 7.47 -7.16 -3.41
N GLY A 145 6.84 -7.49 -4.54
CA GLY A 145 6.72 -8.86 -5.04
C GLY A 145 5.55 -9.64 -4.46
N GLY A 146 4.65 -8.97 -3.74
CA GLY A 146 3.39 -9.57 -3.29
C GLY A 146 2.40 -9.71 -4.44
N VAL A 147 1.59 -10.76 -4.39
CA VAL A 147 0.74 -11.17 -5.53
C VAL A 147 -0.69 -11.55 -5.13
N VAL A 148 -1.03 -11.47 -3.85
CA VAL A 148 -2.36 -11.81 -3.34
C VAL A 148 -3.02 -10.59 -2.71
N TYR A 149 -4.22 -10.27 -3.17
CA TYR A 149 -4.93 -9.05 -2.79
C TYR A 149 -6.30 -9.43 -2.26
N ASN A 150 -6.70 -8.83 -1.14
CA ASN A 150 -8.05 -8.93 -0.61
C ASN A 150 -8.43 -7.61 0.07
N PHE A 151 -9.72 -7.37 0.26
CA PHE A 151 -10.23 -6.08 0.72
C PHE A 151 -11.45 -6.21 1.60
N GLU A 152 -11.57 -5.30 2.56
CA GLU A 152 -12.77 -5.06 3.36
C GLU A 152 -13.04 -3.54 3.40
N HIS A 153 -14.27 -3.06 3.64
CA HIS A 153 -15.51 -3.82 3.76
C HIS A 153 -16.08 -4.21 2.37
N PRO A 154 -16.49 -5.47 2.14
CA PRO A 154 -16.76 -5.98 0.79
C PRO A 154 -17.83 -5.21 0.00
N ALA A 155 -18.83 -4.68 0.69
CA ALA A 155 -19.91 -3.91 0.04
C ALA A 155 -19.40 -2.64 -0.65
N TYR A 156 -18.35 -2.00 -0.12
CA TYR A 156 -17.74 -0.81 -0.71
C TYR A 156 -16.54 -1.14 -1.60
N THR A 157 -15.69 -2.09 -1.20
CA THR A 157 -14.49 -2.44 -1.97
C THR A 157 -14.78 -3.28 -3.20
N TYR A 158 -15.83 -4.11 -3.20
CA TYR A 158 -16.23 -4.92 -4.36
C TYR A 158 -17.58 -4.49 -4.92
N GLY A 159 -18.60 -4.38 -4.06
CA GLY A 159 -19.95 -3.97 -4.45
C GLY A 159 -21.08 -4.82 -3.86
N VAL A 160 -22.28 -4.62 -4.39
CA VAL A 160 -23.54 -5.21 -3.89
C VAL A 160 -24.42 -5.62 -5.06
N ASN A 161 -25.32 -6.59 -4.85
CA ASN A 161 -26.32 -7.01 -5.85
C ASN A 161 -25.72 -7.35 -7.22
N ASN A 162 -24.58 -8.05 -7.24
CA ASN A 162 -23.81 -8.42 -8.44
C ASN A 162 -23.37 -7.23 -9.30
N LYS A 163 -23.24 -6.04 -8.70
CA LYS A 163 -22.70 -4.85 -9.33
C LYS A 163 -21.37 -4.50 -8.71
N GLU A 164 -20.41 -4.15 -9.56
CA GLU A 164 -19.15 -3.55 -9.11
C GLU A 164 -19.43 -2.20 -8.45
N SER A 165 -18.78 -1.94 -7.32
CA SER A 165 -18.72 -0.60 -6.75
C SER A 165 -17.81 0.30 -7.61
N LEU A 166 -17.92 1.61 -7.46
CA LEU A 166 -17.02 2.54 -8.15
C LEU A 166 -15.56 2.39 -7.68
N LEU A 167 -15.33 2.15 -6.37
CA LEU A 167 -14.01 1.78 -5.86
C LEU A 167 -13.45 0.53 -6.57
N PHE A 168 -14.27 -0.51 -6.76
CA PHE A 168 -13.82 -1.70 -7.47
C PHE A 168 -13.49 -1.38 -8.93
N SER A 169 -14.43 -0.79 -9.65
CA SER A 169 -14.34 -0.58 -11.09
C SER A 169 -13.26 0.43 -11.49
N GLU A 170 -13.07 1.49 -10.71
CA GLU A 170 -12.19 2.61 -11.08
C GLU A 170 -10.80 2.56 -10.41
N VAL A 171 -10.59 1.71 -9.40
CA VAL A 171 -9.31 1.58 -8.69
C VAL A 171 -8.83 0.13 -8.64
N ILE A 172 -9.55 -0.75 -7.94
CA ILE A 172 -9.05 -2.11 -7.65
C ILE A 172 -8.94 -2.95 -8.93
N LYS A 173 -9.94 -2.89 -9.80
CA LYS A 173 -9.97 -3.63 -11.08
C LYS A 173 -8.86 -3.18 -12.01
N GLU A 174 -8.68 -1.87 -12.18
CA GLU A 174 -7.63 -1.33 -13.05
C GLU A 174 -6.23 -1.58 -12.47
N PHE A 175 -6.06 -1.46 -11.15
CA PHE A 175 -4.83 -1.86 -10.48
C PHE A 175 -4.53 -3.35 -10.68
N PHE A 176 -5.53 -4.22 -10.49
CA PHE A 176 -5.34 -5.66 -10.64
C PHE A 176 -5.03 -6.05 -12.10
N ARG A 177 -5.66 -5.40 -13.09
CA ARG A 177 -5.30 -5.51 -14.50
C ARG A 177 -3.86 -5.09 -14.76
N TYR A 178 -3.42 -3.98 -14.14
CA TYR A 178 -2.06 -3.48 -14.29
C TYR A 178 -1.02 -4.51 -13.81
N VAL A 179 -1.22 -5.14 -12.64
CA VAL A 179 -0.25 -6.12 -12.11
C VAL A 179 -0.27 -7.47 -12.84
N ILE A 180 -1.37 -7.80 -13.54
CA ILE A 180 -1.40 -8.91 -14.50
C ILE A 180 -0.57 -8.57 -15.74
N ALA A 181 -0.77 -7.37 -16.31
CA ALA A 181 -0.06 -6.91 -17.49
C ALA A 181 1.44 -6.67 -17.23
N HIS A 182 1.79 -6.27 -16.01
CA HIS A 182 3.15 -6.00 -15.57
C HIS A 182 3.43 -6.80 -14.30
N PRO A 183 3.81 -8.08 -14.41
CA PRO A 183 4.05 -8.93 -13.25
C PRO A 183 4.92 -8.25 -12.19
N ALA A 184 4.57 -8.46 -10.92
CA ALA A 184 5.36 -8.00 -9.78
C ALA A 184 6.81 -8.50 -9.88
N PRO A 185 7.80 -7.79 -9.29
CA PRO A 185 9.18 -8.25 -9.32
C PRO A 185 9.28 -9.65 -8.71
N SER A 186 9.95 -10.55 -9.42
CA SER A 186 10.11 -11.94 -9.00
C SER A 186 10.86 -12.04 -7.66
N LYS A 187 10.74 -13.19 -6.98
CA LYS A 187 11.52 -13.46 -5.76
C LYS A 187 13.01 -13.24 -5.98
N GLU A 188 13.54 -13.69 -7.11
CA GLU A 188 14.93 -13.49 -7.51
C GLU A 188 15.28 -12.00 -7.64
N LYS A 189 14.47 -11.23 -8.37
CA LYS A 189 14.70 -9.78 -8.53
C LYS A 189 14.69 -9.04 -7.20
N VAL A 190 13.73 -9.36 -6.32
CA VAL A 190 13.64 -8.74 -5.00
C VAL A 190 14.83 -9.13 -4.11
N LEU A 191 15.33 -10.36 -4.20
CA LEU A 191 16.56 -10.76 -3.50
C LEU A 191 17.78 -9.96 -3.99
N GLU A 192 17.95 -9.75 -5.30
CA GLU A 192 19.05 -8.97 -5.88
C GLU A 192 19.03 -7.49 -5.46
N ASP A 193 17.83 -6.92 -5.37
CA ASP A 193 17.62 -5.53 -4.96
C ASP A 193 17.80 -5.33 -3.45
N THR A 194 17.54 -6.36 -2.65
CA THR A 194 17.65 -6.30 -1.19
C THR A 194 19.10 -6.09 -0.77
N LYS A 195 19.36 -5.04 0.03
CA LYS A 195 20.68 -4.78 0.64
C LYS A 195 20.72 -5.15 2.12
N VAL A 196 19.58 -5.05 2.81
CA VAL A 196 19.43 -5.37 4.24
C VAL A 196 18.25 -6.30 4.44
N PHE A 197 18.45 -7.33 5.26
CA PHE A 197 17.40 -8.22 5.73
C PHE A 197 17.47 -8.31 7.25
N ILE A 198 16.34 -8.09 7.93
CA ILE A 198 16.28 -8.06 9.39
C ILE A 198 15.91 -9.44 9.94
N HIS A 199 16.66 -9.92 10.91
CA HIS A 199 16.32 -11.10 11.69
C HIS A 199 15.98 -10.68 13.12
N GLY A 200 14.77 -10.95 13.60
CA GLY A 200 14.37 -10.64 14.97
C GLY A 200 12.95 -10.10 15.12
N ASP A 201 12.62 -9.75 16.36
CA ASP A 201 11.25 -9.45 16.78
C ASP A 201 10.99 -7.94 16.87
N TYR A 202 10.10 -7.44 16.01
CA TYR A 202 9.64 -6.05 16.04
C TYR A 202 8.89 -5.73 17.33
N SER A 203 8.25 -6.73 17.97
CA SER A 203 7.60 -6.57 19.26
C SER A 203 8.51 -5.98 20.34
N ASN A 204 9.81 -6.28 20.27
CA ASN A 204 10.81 -5.83 21.23
C ASN A 204 11.49 -4.52 20.81
N LYS A 205 11.10 -3.96 19.66
CA LYS A 205 11.71 -2.77 19.05
C LYS A 205 10.69 -1.69 18.68
N GLY A 206 9.57 -1.71 19.40
CA GLY A 206 8.53 -0.67 19.32
C GLY A 206 7.49 -0.89 18.22
N ASN A 207 7.40 -2.08 17.62
CA ASN A 207 6.47 -2.38 16.53
C ASN A 207 6.59 -1.34 15.39
N GLY A 208 5.50 -0.77 14.89
CA GLY A 208 5.54 0.21 13.79
C GLY A 208 6.37 1.45 14.07
N LYS A 209 6.58 1.84 15.34
CA LYS A 209 7.52 2.92 15.72
C LYS A 209 8.93 2.67 15.19
N PHE A 210 9.26 1.42 14.82
CA PHE A 210 10.51 1.08 14.18
C PHE A 210 10.75 1.85 12.87
N PHE A 211 9.69 2.09 12.11
CA PHE A 211 9.73 2.65 10.77
C PHE A 211 9.28 4.12 10.69
N VAL A 212 8.73 4.67 11.78
CA VAL A 212 8.32 6.08 11.86
C VAL A 212 9.53 6.98 11.70
N ASN A 213 9.43 7.96 10.80
CA ASN A 213 10.50 8.86 10.38
C ASN A 213 11.73 8.17 9.79
N VAL A 214 11.60 6.89 9.40
CA VAL A 214 12.54 6.15 8.54
C VAL A 214 11.93 6.05 7.14
N ASN A 215 10.75 5.42 7.00
CA ASN A 215 9.99 5.36 5.74
C ASN A 215 8.47 5.48 5.92
N THR A 216 7.95 5.70 7.13
CA THR A 216 6.54 6.06 7.39
C THR A 216 6.49 7.41 8.11
N ASP A 217 5.45 8.22 7.89
CA ASP A 217 5.35 9.58 8.44
C ASP A 217 4.74 9.64 9.85
N ARG A 218 4.02 8.59 10.25
CA ARG A 218 3.30 8.49 11.54
C ARG A 218 3.16 7.05 11.99
N GLU A 219 2.75 6.85 13.25
CA GLU A 219 2.54 5.50 13.82
C GLU A 219 1.39 4.73 13.16
N GLN A 220 0.30 5.42 12.83
CA GLN A 220 -0.95 4.84 12.35
C GLN A 220 -1.18 5.21 10.88
N THR A 221 -0.51 4.50 9.98
CA THR A 221 -0.65 4.69 8.53
C THR A 221 -0.38 3.37 7.80
N PRO A 222 -1.15 3.06 6.74
CA PRO A 222 -0.84 1.98 5.82
C PRO A 222 0.10 2.43 4.69
N LEU A 223 0.52 3.71 4.66
CA LEU A 223 1.30 4.29 3.58
C LEU A 223 2.75 4.56 3.99
N TYR A 224 3.64 4.53 3.01
CA TYR A 224 5.03 4.94 3.13
C TYR A 224 5.23 6.39 2.70
N MET A 225 6.17 7.10 3.32
CA MET A 225 6.58 8.45 2.92
C MET A 225 7.74 8.46 1.90
N THR A 226 8.45 7.34 1.75
CA THR A 226 9.53 7.20 0.76
C THR A 226 9.72 5.77 0.30
N GLY A 227 10.01 5.58 -0.99
CA GLY A 227 10.40 4.30 -1.58
C GLY A 227 11.91 4.05 -1.60
N ARG A 228 12.74 4.94 -1.01
CA ARG A 228 14.21 4.83 -1.03
C ARG A 228 14.73 3.47 -0.57
N TYR A 229 14.10 2.89 0.45
CA TYR A 229 14.43 1.56 0.97
C TYR A 229 13.42 0.49 0.57
N ASN A 230 12.38 0.88 -0.20
CA ASN A 230 11.15 0.11 -0.37
C ASN A 230 10.68 -0.45 1.01
N VAL A 231 10.08 -1.65 1.05
CA VAL A 231 9.91 -2.40 2.30
C VAL A 231 11.17 -3.18 2.63
N ILE A 232 11.76 -2.97 3.80
CA ILE A 232 12.91 -3.76 4.28
C ILE A 232 12.37 -5.12 4.77
N PRO A 233 12.81 -6.26 4.21
CA PRO A 233 12.30 -7.57 4.59
C PRO A 233 12.81 -8.03 5.97
N ALA A 234 11.95 -8.75 6.70
CA ALA A 234 12.33 -9.34 7.99
C ALA A 234 11.68 -10.71 8.24
N ILE A 235 12.24 -11.46 9.19
CA ILE A 235 11.54 -12.62 9.80
C ILE A 235 11.67 -12.60 11.33
N PRO A 236 10.69 -13.17 12.06
CA PRO A 236 10.77 -13.35 13.50
C PRO A 236 12.05 -14.05 13.95
N GLY A 237 12.56 -13.70 15.13
CA GLY A 237 13.84 -14.21 15.65
C GLY A 237 13.87 -15.71 15.95
N VAL A 238 12.70 -16.36 16.01
CA VAL A 238 12.56 -17.81 16.19
C VAL A 238 12.85 -18.60 14.92
N LEU A 239 12.79 -17.96 13.75
CA LEU A 239 13.09 -18.58 12.46
C LEU A 239 14.57 -18.52 12.14
N LYS A 240 15.01 -19.38 11.24
CA LYS A 240 16.39 -19.36 10.73
C LYS A 240 16.47 -18.74 9.35
N THR A 241 17.65 -18.22 9.03
CA THR A 241 17.98 -17.62 7.73
C THR A 241 18.69 -18.60 6.78
N ASP A 242 18.75 -19.88 7.11
CA ASP A 242 19.50 -20.91 6.36
C ASP A 242 19.06 -20.97 4.88
N LYS A 243 17.76 -21.12 4.63
CA LYS A 243 17.17 -21.16 3.26
C LYS A 243 17.41 -19.86 2.47
N LEU A 244 17.57 -18.72 3.15
CA LEU A 244 17.90 -17.44 2.52
C LEU A 244 19.38 -17.42 2.11
N LYS A 245 20.28 -17.88 2.98
CA LYS A 245 21.73 -17.95 2.71
C LYS A 245 22.09 -18.96 1.62
N GLU A 246 21.30 -20.02 1.47
CA GLU A 246 21.43 -21.01 0.39
C GLU A 246 21.02 -20.46 -0.98
N SER A 247 20.31 -19.33 -1.04
CA SER A 247 19.92 -18.71 -2.31
C SER A 247 21.10 -18.01 -2.98
N VAL A 248 21.36 -18.33 -4.26
CA VAL A 248 22.41 -17.69 -5.07
C VAL A 248 22.24 -16.17 -5.15
N SER A 249 20.99 -15.70 -5.26
CA SER A 249 20.63 -14.28 -5.32
C SER A 249 20.71 -13.57 -3.96
N GLY A 250 20.83 -14.33 -2.86
CA GLY A 250 20.94 -13.80 -1.49
C GLY A 250 22.36 -13.42 -1.05
N SER A 251 23.38 -13.75 -1.83
CA SER A 251 24.80 -13.62 -1.45
C SER A 251 25.29 -12.19 -1.14
N ARG A 252 24.59 -11.16 -1.62
CA ARG A 252 24.95 -9.73 -1.41
C ARG A 252 24.14 -9.07 -0.28
N ILE A 253 23.24 -9.80 0.38
CA ILE A 253 22.35 -9.26 1.40
C ILE A 253 23.06 -9.20 2.75
N GLN A 254 23.01 -8.04 3.42
CA GLN A 254 23.40 -7.94 4.82
C GLN A 254 22.26 -8.42 5.73
N ILE A 255 22.36 -9.66 6.20
CA ILE A 255 21.46 -10.21 7.23
C ILE A 255 21.90 -9.64 8.58
N LYS A 256 21.01 -8.92 9.24
CA LYS A 256 21.32 -8.18 10.48
C LYS A 256 20.31 -8.51 11.57
N GLU A 257 20.81 -8.80 12.77
CA GLU A 257 19.96 -8.95 13.95
C GLU A 257 19.27 -7.62 14.27
N ILE A 258 17.98 -7.64 14.59
CA ILE A 258 17.23 -6.44 14.95
C ILE A 258 17.79 -5.74 16.21
N THR A 259 18.55 -6.48 17.02
CA THR A 259 19.25 -5.98 18.21
C THR A 259 20.55 -5.24 17.89
N SER A 260 21.02 -5.27 16.64
CA SER A 260 22.24 -4.59 16.20
C SER A 260 22.20 -3.08 16.49
N PRO A 261 23.35 -2.43 16.76
CA PRO A 261 23.41 -1.00 17.07
C PRO A 261 22.84 -0.13 15.95
N GLU A 262 22.94 -0.55 14.69
CA GLU A 262 22.38 0.14 13.53
C GLU A 262 20.84 0.24 13.57
N PHE A 263 20.17 -0.58 14.38
CA PHE A 263 18.72 -0.60 14.53
C PHE A 263 18.24 -0.16 15.93
N SER A 264 19.13 0.46 16.71
CA SER A 264 18.84 0.90 18.08
C SER A 264 17.95 2.15 18.15
N SER A 265 18.01 3.03 17.14
CA SER A 265 17.27 4.30 17.11
C SER A 265 16.86 4.70 15.69
N THR A 266 15.93 5.65 15.56
CA THR A 266 15.50 6.20 14.26
C THR A 266 16.66 6.79 13.47
N GLN A 267 17.58 7.47 14.13
CA GLN A 267 18.76 8.05 13.48
C GLN A 267 19.72 6.96 13.00
N ALA A 268 20.08 6.00 13.86
CA ALA A 268 20.99 4.91 13.50
C ALA A 268 20.44 4.10 12.30
N ARG A 269 19.13 3.83 12.29
CA ARG A 269 18.45 3.16 11.16
C ARG A 269 18.66 3.92 9.86
N LYS A 270 18.36 5.21 9.84
CA LYS A 270 18.53 6.04 8.64
C LYS A 270 19.99 6.11 8.19
N GLU A 271 20.91 6.36 9.11
CA GLU A 271 22.34 6.46 8.80
C GLU A 271 22.90 5.18 8.18
N TYR A 272 22.55 4.02 8.74
CA TYR A 272 22.96 2.73 8.19
C TYR A 272 22.32 2.45 6.83
N LEU A 273 21.00 2.60 6.72
CA LEU A 273 20.28 2.33 5.47
C LEU A 273 20.70 3.28 4.35
N ASN A 274 20.96 4.55 4.65
CA ASN A 274 21.41 5.55 3.66
C ASN A 274 22.74 5.20 3.00
N LYS A 275 23.61 4.44 3.67
CA LYS A 275 24.89 3.97 3.10
C LYS A 275 24.69 2.90 2.02
N LEU A 276 23.60 2.14 2.11
CA LEU A 276 23.32 0.99 1.24
C LEU A 276 22.27 1.30 0.17
N TYR A 277 21.35 2.21 0.48
CA TYR A 277 20.27 2.63 -0.39
C TYR A 277 20.49 4.09 -0.80
N PRO A 278 20.96 4.35 -2.02
CA PRO A 278 21.22 5.71 -2.47
C PRO A 278 19.92 6.51 -2.56
N MET A 279 20.02 7.83 -2.35
CA MET A 279 18.92 8.72 -2.67
C MET A 279 18.76 8.76 -4.19
N ASN A 280 17.57 8.44 -4.69
CA ASN A 280 17.29 8.30 -6.12
C ASN A 280 16.21 9.25 -6.65
N TYR A 281 15.66 10.10 -5.78
CA TYR A 281 14.76 11.20 -6.12
C TYR A 281 14.82 12.30 -5.05
N GLU A 282 14.20 13.45 -5.33
CA GLU A 282 14.07 14.59 -4.41
C GLU A 282 12.60 14.93 -4.15
N GLY A 283 12.31 15.57 -3.01
CA GLY A 283 10.97 16.04 -2.64
C GLY A 283 10.31 15.26 -1.50
N ASP A 284 9.37 15.92 -0.80
CA ASP A 284 8.56 15.34 0.27
C ASP A 284 7.32 14.65 -0.33
N ILE A 285 7.55 13.52 -0.99
CA ILE A 285 6.53 12.68 -1.61
C ILE A 285 7.02 11.23 -1.60
N PHE A 286 6.10 10.26 -1.64
CA PHE A 286 6.50 8.88 -1.90
C PHE A 286 6.87 8.72 -3.38
N ALA A 287 8.04 8.18 -3.65
CA ALA A 287 8.39 7.65 -4.96
C ALA A 287 9.25 6.39 -4.85
N GLN A 288 8.97 5.39 -5.70
CA GLN A 288 9.79 4.19 -5.87
C GLN A 288 9.99 3.91 -7.37
N LYS A 289 11.22 3.54 -7.75
CA LYS A 289 11.56 3.17 -9.12
C LYS A 289 11.64 1.66 -9.27
N LEU A 290 11.04 1.12 -10.33
CA LEU A 290 11.21 -0.27 -10.77
C LEU A 290 11.46 -0.24 -12.28
N ASP A 291 12.66 -0.65 -12.69
CA ASP A 291 13.12 -0.61 -14.09
C ASP A 291 12.99 0.80 -14.70
N ASN A 292 12.24 0.92 -15.80
CA ASN A 292 11.91 2.15 -16.51
C ASN A 292 10.66 2.87 -15.97
N ARG A 293 10.17 2.51 -14.77
CA ARG A 293 8.92 3.03 -14.19
C ARG A 293 9.14 3.73 -12.86
N TRP A 294 8.53 4.90 -12.70
CA TRP A 294 8.38 5.59 -11.42
C TRP A 294 6.96 5.44 -10.91
N PHE A 295 6.82 4.98 -9.67
CA PHE A 295 5.58 4.88 -8.93
C PHE A 295 5.59 5.96 -7.87
N VAL A 296 4.57 6.81 -7.86
CA VAL A 296 4.54 8.03 -7.05
C VAL A 296 3.17 8.15 -6.41
N TYR A 297 3.10 8.56 -5.15
CA TYR A 297 1.83 8.97 -4.56
C TYR A 297 2.01 10.02 -3.46
N ASN A 298 0.96 10.76 -3.16
CA ASN A 298 0.92 11.66 -2.01
C ASN A 298 0.55 10.87 -0.75
N TYR A 299 1.43 10.87 0.26
CA TYR A 299 1.29 9.98 1.42
C TYR A 299 0.37 10.50 2.53
N LYS A 300 -0.26 11.67 2.38
CA LYS A 300 -1.14 12.24 3.41
C LYS A 300 -2.44 11.46 3.51
N VAL A 301 -2.75 10.98 4.72
CA VAL A 301 -3.93 10.14 5.00
C VAL A 301 -5.20 10.95 5.20
N ASN A 302 -5.13 12.04 5.97
CA ASN A 302 -6.32 12.84 6.30
C ASN A 302 -5.98 14.33 6.45
N GLU A 303 -4.94 14.79 5.75
CA GLU A 303 -4.52 16.19 5.68
C GLU A 303 -4.59 16.66 4.22
N ASN A 304 -5.25 17.79 3.97
CA ASN A 304 -5.40 18.32 2.61
C ASN A 304 -4.16 19.10 2.15
N VAL A 305 -3.02 18.41 2.01
CA VAL A 305 -1.72 19.03 1.72
C VAL A 305 -1.12 18.43 0.44
N LYS A 306 -0.79 19.29 -0.51
CA LYS A 306 -0.10 18.91 -1.74
C LYS A 306 1.35 18.50 -1.48
N GLN A 307 1.86 17.60 -2.30
CA GLN A 307 3.23 17.12 -2.27
C GLN A 307 3.87 17.24 -3.64
N THR A 308 5.18 17.46 -3.66
CA THR A 308 5.96 17.60 -4.88
C THR A 308 7.20 16.72 -4.84
N GLY A 309 7.61 16.23 -6.01
CA GLY A 309 8.85 15.48 -6.15
C GLY A 309 9.46 15.63 -7.52
N LYS A 310 10.78 15.44 -7.56
CA LYS A 310 11.62 15.49 -8.76
C LYS A 310 12.22 14.12 -9.02
N LEU A 311 11.91 13.58 -10.19
CA LEU A 311 12.21 12.23 -10.63
C LEU A 311 13.08 12.27 -11.88
N LYS A 312 13.85 11.20 -12.14
CA LYS A 312 14.72 11.11 -13.32
C LYS A 312 14.60 9.80 -14.08
N PHE A 313 14.53 9.91 -15.40
CA PHE A 313 14.78 8.83 -16.36
C PHE A 313 16.06 9.17 -17.13
N ASN A 314 17.21 8.73 -16.59
CA ASN A 314 18.53 9.15 -17.05
C ASN A 314 18.66 10.69 -17.00
N SER A 315 18.82 11.35 -18.15
CA SER A 315 18.90 12.81 -18.25
C SER A 315 17.54 13.52 -18.26
N LEU A 316 16.44 12.81 -18.56
CA LEU A 316 15.09 13.39 -18.54
C LEU A 316 14.65 13.63 -17.10
N GLU A 317 14.33 14.88 -16.76
CA GLU A 317 13.78 15.24 -15.45
C GLU A 317 12.26 15.35 -15.52
N MET A 318 11.58 14.85 -14.50
CA MET A 318 10.14 14.92 -14.34
C MET A 318 9.80 15.40 -12.93
N ASP A 319 9.22 16.59 -12.80
CA ASP A 319 8.64 17.04 -11.53
C ASP A 319 7.13 16.75 -11.52
N VAL A 320 6.59 16.44 -10.36
CA VAL A 320 5.14 16.24 -10.16
C VAL A 320 4.63 17.03 -8.95
N GLU A 321 3.37 17.46 -9.01
CA GLU A 321 2.61 18.05 -7.89
C GLU A 321 1.30 17.28 -7.72
N PHE A 322 1.15 16.58 -6.58
CA PHE A 322 0.00 15.72 -6.28
C PHE A 322 -0.76 16.22 -5.06
N GLU A 323 -2.08 16.29 -5.17
CA GLU A 323 -2.97 16.35 -4.00
C GLU A 323 -3.05 14.99 -3.28
N PRO A 324 -3.51 14.94 -2.01
CA PRO A 324 -3.70 13.68 -1.29
C PRO A 324 -4.62 12.71 -2.02
N HIS A 325 -4.37 11.41 -1.81
CA HIS A 325 -5.09 10.29 -2.44
C HIS A 325 -4.97 10.36 -3.96
N THR A 326 -3.72 10.37 -4.42
CA THR A 326 -3.34 10.44 -5.83
C THR A 326 -2.10 9.60 -6.02
N TYR A 327 -2.18 8.57 -6.86
CA TYR A 327 -1.03 7.81 -7.30
C TYR A 327 -0.84 7.88 -8.82
N GLY A 328 0.40 7.79 -9.26
CA GLY A 328 0.77 7.79 -10.67
C GLY A 328 1.89 6.79 -10.96
N ILE A 329 1.79 6.17 -12.13
CA ILE A 329 2.81 5.28 -12.70
C ILE A 329 3.28 5.91 -14.00
N PHE A 330 4.56 6.24 -14.04
CA PHE A 330 5.19 6.91 -15.16
C PHE A 330 6.24 5.98 -15.77
N GLU A 331 6.03 5.55 -17.01
CA GLU A 331 6.90 4.62 -17.69
C GLU A 331 7.62 5.29 -18.86
N ARG A 332 8.96 5.26 -18.85
CA ARG A 332 9.74 5.66 -20.01
C ARG A 332 9.65 4.58 -21.09
N ILE A 333 8.94 4.88 -22.16
CA ILE A 333 8.81 4.05 -23.37
C ILE A 333 9.74 4.58 -24.47
N SER A 334 9.92 3.84 -25.57
CA SER A 334 10.90 4.18 -26.61
C SER A 334 10.66 5.56 -27.26
N ASN A 335 9.40 5.90 -27.51
CA ASN A 335 8.95 7.14 -28.15
C ASN A 335 8.49 8.23 -27.17
N GLY A 336 8.61 8.02 -25.85
CA GLY A 336 8.23 9.04 -24.87
C GLY A 336 7.89 8.49 -23.49
N LEU A 337 6.73 8.87 -22.94
CA LEU A 337 6.30 8.53 -21.58
C LEU A 337 4.85 7.99 -21.58
N LYS A 338 4.63 6.81 -21.01
CA LYS A 338 3.28 6.32 -20.67
C LYS A 338 2.92 6.75 -19.25
N VAL A 339 1.71 7.26 -19.07
CA VAL A 339 1.20 7.79 -17.81
C VAL A 339 -0.06 7.03 -17.43
N ASN A 340 -0.06 6.44 -16.24
CA ASN A 340 -1.26 6.01 -15.53
C ASN A 340 -1.40 6.89 -14.29
N LEU A 341 -2.55 7.53 -14.11
CA LEU A 341 -2.86 8.37 -12.95
C LEU A 341 -4.18 7.90 -12.34
N ASN A 342 -4.27 7.89 -11.02
CA ASN A 342 -5.53 7.65 -10.34
C ASN A 342 -5.63 8.54 -9.10
N ASN A 343 -6.63 9.41 -9.12
CA ASN A 343 -6.96 10.30 -8.01
C ASN A 343 -8.44 10.21 -7.63
N PHE A 344 -9.09 9.09 -8.00
CA PHE A 344 -10.52 8.85 -7.82
C PHE A 344 -10.90 8.93 -6.34
N ARG A 345 -11.76 9.89 -6.00
CA ARG A 345 -12.27 10.12 -4.66
C ARG A 345 -13.65 10.75 -4.72
N THR A 346 -14.67 10.00 -4.36
CA THR A 346 -16.05 10.51 -4.30
C THR A 346 -16.26 11.37 -3.05
N ASN A 347 -17.31 12.19 -3.04
CA ASN A 347 -17.66 13.01 -1.89
C ASN A 347 -18.47 12.20 -0.88
N LYS A 348 -17.95 12.07 0.34
CA LYS A 348 -18.56 11.31 1.45
C LYS A 348 -19.15 12.21 2.55
N ASP A 349 -19.18 13.53 2.34
CA ASP A 349 -19.66 14.49 3.34
C ASP A 349 -21.12 14.27 3.74
N SER A 350 -21.95 13.72 2.85
CA SER A 350 -23.36 13.41 3.12
C SER A 350 -23.53 12.41 4.28
N LEU A 351 -22.60 11.48 4.45
CA LEU A 351 -22.56 10.53 5.59
C LEU A 351 -22.34 11.24 6.93
N TRP A 352 -21.81 12.46 6.90
CA TRP A 352 -21.47 13.28 8.07
C TRP A 352 -22.34 14.53 8.17
N SER A 353 -23.43 14.58 7.42
CA SER A 353 -24.43 15.64 7.53
C SER A 353 -25.00 15.73 8.96
N ASN A 354 -25.42 16.94 9.35
CA ASN A 354 -25.91 17.26 10.70
C ASN A 354 -24.85 17.17 11.82
N ALA A 355 -23.57 17.11 11.47
CA ALA A 355 -22.46 17.24 12.40
C ALA A 355 -21.45 18.28 11.90
N GLN A 356 -21.26 19.36 12.67
CA GLN A 356 -20.29 20.41 12.36
C GLN A 356 -18.92 20.20 13.03
N ASP A 357 -18.86 19.30 14.01
CA ASP A 357 -17.66 18.96 14.78
C ASP A 357 -17.64 17.48 15.20
N ALA A 358 -16.50 17.02 15.72
CA ALA A 358 -16.31 15.64 16.17
C ALA A 358 -17.26 15.23 17.30
N ASN A 359 -17.65 16.14 18.20
CA ASN A 359 -18.57 15.83 19.31
C ASN A 359 -19.97 15.53 18.79
N GLN A 360 -20.44 16.29 17.80
CA GLN A 360 -21.71 16.03 17.12
C GLN A 360 -21.64 14.77 16.25
N ALA A 361 -20.56 14.60 15.48
CA ALA A 361 -20.36 13.43 14.61
C ALA A 361 -20.39 12.13 15.40
N LYS A 362 -19.74 12.10 16.57
CA LYS A 362 -19.77 10.95 17.49
C LYS A 362 -21.18 10.57 17.96
N LYS A 363 -22.09 11.54 18.04
CA LYS A 363 -23.47 11.38 18.53
C LYS A 363 -24.52 11.17 17.43
N LEU A 364 -24.11 11.13 16.16
CA LEU A 364 -25.03 10.82 15.07
C LEU A 364 -25.72 9.46 15.30
N PRO A 365 -26.95 9.27 14.82
CA PRO A 365 -27.57 7.95 14.86
C PRO A 365 -26.72 6.95 14.07
N GLN A 366 -26.59 5.73 14.58
CA GLN A 366 -25.84 4.67 13.90
C GLN A 366 -26.45 4.43 12.51
N LEU A 367 -25.61 4.45 11.47
CA LEU A 367 -26.04 4.09 10.12
C LEU A 367 -26.46 2.60 10.05
N THR A 368 -25.83 1.75 10.87
CA THR A 368 -25.98 0.29 10.92
C THR A 368 -25.49 -0.41 9.65
N LYS A 369 -25.08 -1.68 9.78
CA LYS A 369 -24.66 -2.51 8.64
C LYS A 369 -25.68 -2.51 7.49
N LYS A 370 -26.98 -2.69 7.81
CA LYS A 370 -28.05 -2.70 6.81
C LYS A 370 -28.24 -1.34 6.16
N GLY A 371 -28.20 -0.27 6.95
CA GLY A 371 -28.31 1.09 6.43
C GLY A 371 -27.12 1.50 5.57
N ALA A 372 -25.91 1.03 5.86
CA ALA A 372 -24.73 1.27 5.03
C ALA A 372 -24.77 0.51 3.71
N ILE A 373 -25.23 -0.74 3.70
CA ILE A 373 -25.49 -1.49 2.45
C ILE A 373 -26.54 -0.75 1.62
N LYS A 374 -27.65 -0.33 2.23
CA LYS A 374 -28.69 0.45 1.56
C LYS A 374 -28.17 1.79 1.03
N TRP A 375 -27.31 2.48 1.79
CA TRP A 375 -26.67 3.71 1.34
C TRP A 375 -25.79 3.46 0.10
N ILE A 376 -25.05 2.34 0.05
CA ILE A 376 -24.29 1.98 -1.15
C ILE A 376 -25.24 1.78 -2.34
N GLU A 377 -26.33 1.04 -2.16
CA GLU A 377 -27.32 0.79 -3.22
C GLU A 377 -27.96 2.07 -3.75
N GLU A 378 -28.22 3.05 -2.87
CA GLU A 378 -29.01 4.26 -3.18
C GLU A 378 -28.17 5.48 -3.53
N HIS A 379 -26.92 5.57 -3.06
CA HIS A 379 -26.11 6.80 -3.16
C HIS A 379 -24.67 6.56 -3.61
N TYR A 380 -24.26 5.30 -3.85
CA TYR A 380 -22.91 4.99 -4.34
C TYR A 380 -22.93 4.25 -5.68
N ILE A 381 -23.76 3.21 -5.81
CA ILE A 381 -23.99 2.47 -7.06
C ILE A 381 -24.74 3.32 -8.10
N LYS A 382 -25.63 4.19 -7.62
CA LYS A 382 -26.36 5.18 -8.39
C LYS A 382 -26.40 6.48 -7.59
N ASP A 383 -26.83 7.56 -8.23
CA ASP A 383 -26.98 8.88 -7.62
C ASP A 383 -25.71 9.29 -6.86
N THR A 384 -24.55 8.93 -7.42
CA THR A 384 -23.25 9.07 -6.79
C THR A 384 -22.89 10.55 -6.66
N GLN A 385 -22.55 10.96 -5.46
CA GLN A 385 -21.94 12.26 -5.22
C GLN A 385 -20.44 12.20 -5.56
N PHE A 386 -20.10 12.42 -6.83
CA PHE A 386 -18.70 12.52 -7.25
C PHE A 386 -18.00 13.69 -6.54
N GLY A 387 -16.69 13.55 -6.29
CA GLY A 387 -15.89 14.67 -5.81
C GLY A 387 -15.51 15.62 -6.95
N GLU A 388 -15.10 16.83 -6.60
CA GLU A 388 -14.60 17.82 -7.57
C GLU A 388 -13.39 17.28 -8.35
N LYS A 389 -13.21 17.77 -9.59
CA LYS A 389 -11.96 17.59 -10.32
C LYS A 389 -10.84 18.39 -9.63
N ARG A 390 -9.65 17.80 -9.59
CA ARG A 390 -8.49 18.32 -8.86
C ARG A 390 -7.27 18.31 -9.78
N VAL A 391 -6.34 19.23 -9.51
CA VAL A 391 -5.19 19.47 -10.39
C VAL A 391 -4.03 18.54 -10.04
N THR A 392 -3.52 17.85 -11.05
CA THR A 392 -2.19 17.23 -11.07
C THR A 392 -1.31 17.98 -12.06
N LYS A 393 -0.08 18.30 -11.67
CA LYS A 393 0.92 18.88 -12.58
C LYS A 393 2.07 17.91 -12.82
N ILE A 394 2.54 17.85 -14.06
CA ILE A 394 3.73 17.12 -14.47
C ILE A 394 4.59 18.10 -15.28
N VAL A 395 5.87 18.24 -14.94
CA VAL A 395 6.81 19.10 -15.66
C VAL A 395 7.96 18.24 -16.18
N LEU A 396 8.11 18.15 -17.50
CA LEU A 396 9.22 17.43 -18.12
C LEU A 396 10.28 18.43 -18.60
N ARG A 397 11.56 18.20 -18.27
CA ARG A 397 12.70 19.00 -18.76
C ARG A 397 13.68 18.14 -19.55
N GLY A 398 14.23 18.72 -20.61
CA GLY A 398 15.04 18.00 -21.61
C GLY A 398 14.20 17.51 -22.78
N ILE A 399 13.24 18.32 -23.22
CA ILE A 399 12.28 18.02 -24.29
C ILE A 399 12.61 18.87 -25.53
N ASP A 400 12.71 18.24 -26.70
CA ASP A 400 13.10 18.91 -27.95
C ASP A 400 11.95 19.76 -28.54
N LYS A 401 10.75 19.17 -28.60
CA LYS A 401 9.55 19.74 -29.22
C LYS A 401 8.32 19.51 -28.34
N LEU A 402 7.26 20.28 -28.59
CA LEU A 402 5.96 20.07 -27.94
C LEU A 402 5.53 18.60 -28.08
N PRO A 403 5.34 17.87 -26.96
CA PRO A 403 4.89 16.49 -27.02
C PRO A 403 3.47 16.37 -27.57
N THR A 404 3.14 15.19 -28.10
CA THR A 404 1.77 14.86 -28.55
C THR A 404 1.14 13.82 -27.63
N ILE A 405 -0.15 13.99 -27.31
CA ILE A 405 -0.91 13.04 -26.49
C ILE A 405 -1.51 11.95 -27.39
N HIS A 406 -1.39 10.70 -26.95
CA HIS A 406 -1.98 9.52 -27.60
C HIS A 406 -2.76 8.68 -26.59
N SER A 407 -3.73 7.91 -27.09
CA SER A 407 -4.46 6.88 -26.33
C SER A 407 -5.10 7.37 -25.03
N LEU A 408 -5.56 8.62 -24.99
CA LEU A 408 -6.19 9.21 -23.82
C LEU A 408 -7.51 8.50 -23.48
N SER A 409 -7.59 7.92 -22.29
CA SER A 409 -8.78 7.26 -21.76
C SER A 409 -8.80 7.35 -20.22
N GLY A 410 -9.94 7.08 -19.61
CA GLY A 410 -10.08 7.14 -18.15
C GLY A 410 -11.53 6.99 -17.71
N THR A 411 -11.79 7.14 -16.41
CA THR A 411 -13.15 7.11 -15.84
C THR A 411 -14.04 8.09 -16.62
N ASN A 412 -15.23 7.64 -17.03
CA ASN A 412 -16.12 8.46 -17.83
C ASN A 412 -16.48 9.80 -17.15
N ASN A 413 -16.47 10.91 -17.90
CA ASN A 413 -16.74 12.28 -17.44
C ASN A 413 -15.83 12.81 -16.30
N SER A 414 -14.75 12.11 -15.96
CA SER A 414 -13.94 12.41 -14.78
C SER A 414 -12.78 13.37 -15.00
N TYR A 415 -12.41 13.66 -16.25
CA TYR A 415 -11.24 14.47 -16.59
C TYR A 415 -11.57 15.51 -17.67
N ASP A 416 -10.88 16.64 -17.60
CA ASP A 416 -10.78 17.59 -18.71
C ASP A 416 -9.60 17.22 -19.61
N GLN A 417 -9.59 17.72 -20.85
CA GLN A 417 -8.47 17.48 -21.75
C GLN A 417 -7.16 18.02 -21.15
N PRO A 418 -6.09 17.20 -21.04
CA PRO A 418 -4.82 17.66 -20.46
C PRO A 418 -4.25 18.86 -21.24
N SER A 419 -3.84 19.90 -20.50
CA SER A 419 -3.22 21.09 -21.09
C SER A 419 -1.71 20.92 -21.15
N LEU A 420 -1.13 21.11 -22.35
CA LEU A 420 0.31 21.07 -22.59
C LEU A 420 0.81 22.49 -22.91
N ASN A 421 1.68 23.01 -22.05
CA ASN A 421 2.37 24.27 -22.28
C ASN A 421 3.87 24.03 -22.46
N PHE A 422 4.35 24.14 -23.69
CA PHE A 422 5.75 23.90 -24.05
C PHE A 422 6.54 25.21 -24.16
N ASP A 423 7.67 25.24 -23.47
CA ASP A 423 8.64 26.33 -23.50
C ASP A 423 9.87 25.89 -24.29
N GLN A 424 9.96 26.35 -25.53
CA GLN A 424 11.07 26.06 -26.44
C GLN A 424 12.41 26.57 -25.91
N LYS A 425 12.44 27.70 -25.19
CA LYS A 425 13.67 28.31 -24.68
C LYS A 425 14.28 27.46 -23.56
N ASN A 426 13.42 26.89 -22.73
CA ASN A 426 13.82 26.08 -21.58
C ASN A 426 13.77 24.57 -21.83
N HIS A 427 13.44 24.12 -23.05
CA HIS A 427 13.31 22.71 -23.43
C HIS A 427 12.44 21.92 -22.44
N MET A 428 11.27 22.46 -22.11
CA MET A 428 10.39 21.90 -21.09
C MET A 428 8.91 21.99 -21.45
N VAL A 429 8.12 21.03 -20.98
CA VAL A 429 6.65 21.08 -21.05
C VAL A 429 6.06 21.02 -19.65
N THR A 430 5.05 21.84 -19.39
CA THR A 430 4.18 21.72 -18.23
C THR A 430 2.85 21.12 -18.66
N ILE A 431 2.52 19.95 -18.13
CA ILE A 431 1.24 19.27 -18.29
C ILE A 431 0.38 19.56 -17.07
N THR A 432 -0.82 20.09 -17.30
CA THR A 432 -1.83 20.31 -16.25
C THR A 432 -3.04 19.43 -16.52
N ILE A 433 -3.38 18.58 -15.56
CA ILE A 433 -4.49 17.64 -15.63
C ILE A 433 -5.51 18.05 -14.57
N ASN A 434 -6.76 18.28 -14.94
CA ASN A 434 -7.87 18.48 -14.01
C ASN A 434 -8.77 17.24 -14.05
N SER A 435 -8.75 16.41 -13.01
CA SER A 435 -9.43 15.11 -13.02
C SER A 435 -9.85 14.62 -11.64
N ASN A 436 -10.75 13.64 -11.60
CA ASN A 436 -11.09 12.85 -10.41
C ASN A 436 -11.53 11.43 -10.82
N GLY A 437 -10.57 10.56 -11.12
CA GLY A 437 -10.78 9.25 -11.73
C GLY A 437 -9.48 8.50 -11.98
N ASN A 438 -9.55 7.34 -12.63
CA ASN A 438 -8.39 6.80 -13.34
C ASN A 438 -8.23 7.52 -14.70
N LEU A 439 -6.98 7.61 -15.16
CA LEU A 439 -6.59 8.26 -16.41
C LEU A 439 -5.34 7.58 -16.98
N GLU A 440 -5.36 7.24 -18.26
CA GLU A 440 -4.21 6.70 -19.01
C GLU A 440 -4.00 7.51 -20.28
N PHE A 441 -2.74 7.81 -20.61
CA PHE A 441 -2.32 8.34 -21.91
C PHE A 441 -0.82 8.15 -22.15
N GLU A 442 -0.39 8.41 -23.37
CA GLU A 442 1.02 8.49 -23.74
C GLU A 442 1.38 9.91 -24.20
N LEU A 443 2.61 10.34 -23.89
CA LEU A 443 3.24 11.53 -24.44
C LEU A 443 4.38 11.08 -25.35
N HIS A 444 4.35 11.44 -26.63
CA HIS A 444 5.47 11.16 -27.55
C HIS A 444 6.32 12.41 -27.75
N PHE A 445 7.64 12.29 -27.57
CA PHE A 445 8.61 13.39 -27.64
C PHE A 445 10.06 12.94 -27.89
#